data_AF-A0A920M4I6-F1
#
_entry.id   AF-A0A920M4I6-F1
#
_cell.length_a   1.000
_cell.length_b   1.000
_cell.length_c   1.000
_cell.angle_alpha   90.00
_cell.angle_beta   90.00
_cell.angle_gamma   90.00
#
_symmetry.space_group_name_H-M   'P 1'
#
loop_
_entity.id
_entity.type
_entity.pdbx_description
1 polymer ?
#
loop_
_entity_poly.entity_id
_entity_poly.type
_entity_poly.pdbx_seq_one_letter_code
_entity_poly.pdbx_strand_id
1 'polypeptide(L)' 'MPHIEHVINYDLPQVPEDFIHRIGRTARAGSVGEAVSFVTPNDKRMWKSIEKLMENLKNPIIKIKKIVNIIVQKI' A
#
# COMPACT_ATOMS: atom_id res chain seq x y z
N MET A 1 -20.02 8.91 -1.62
CA MET A 1 -19.41 7.59 -1.38
C MET A 1 -19.14 7.48 0.11
N PRO A 2 -19.34 6.31 0.75
CA PRO A 2 -19.05 6.11 2.16
C PRO A 2 -17.58 6.39 2.49
N HIS A 3 -17.30 6.81 3.72
CA HIS A 3 -15.93 6.92 4.23
C HIS A 3 -15.32 5.53 4.35
N ILE A 4 -14.19 5.29 3.68
CA ILE A 4 -13.43 4.03 3.79
C ILE A 4 -12.32 4.28 4.79
N GLU A 5 -12.34 3.56 5.90
CA GLU A 5 -11.35 3.70 6.97
C GLU A 5 -10.08 2.88 6.65
N HIS A 6 -10.26 1.66 6.15
CA HIS A 6 -9.16 0.73 5.85
C HIS A 6 -9.17 0.28 4.39
N VAL A 7 -7.98 0.24 3.78
CA VAL A 7 -7.74 -0.38 2.47
C VAL A 7 -6.81 -1.58 2.65
N ILE A 8 -7.18 -2.73 2.08
CA ILE A 8 -6.37 -3.94 2.13
C ILE A 8 -6.01 -4.34 0.69
N ASN A 9 -4.73 -4.29 0.34
CA ASN A 9 -4.22 -4.85 -0.91
C ASN A 9 -3.86 -6.31 -0.66
N TYR A 10 -4.74 -7.22 -1.10
CA TYR A 10 -4.47 -8.65 -1.02
C TYR A 10 -3.28 -9.05 -1.92
N ASP A 11 -3.27 -8.53 -3.15
CA ASP A 11 -2.15 -8.60 -4.09
C ASP A 11 -1.71 -7.19 -4.47
N LEU A 12 -0.40 -7.02 -4.74
CA LEU A 12 0.09 -5.77 -5.29
C LEU A 12 -0.48 -5.53 -6.69
N PRO A 13 -0.81 -4.27 -7.03
CA PRO A 13 -1.16 -3.92 -8.40
C PRO A 13 0.03 -4.14 -9.34
N GLN A 14 -0.28 -4.38 -10.62
CA GLN A 14 0.73 -4.59 -11.66
C GLN A 14 1.40 -3.29 -12.13
N VAL A 15 0.84 -2.13 -11.76
CA VAL A 15 1.44 -0.82 -12.03
C VAL A 15 1.50 0.01 -10.73
N PRO A 16 2.59 0.75 -10.48
CA PRO A 16 2.76 1.51 -9.23
C PRO A 16 1.71 2.60 -8.98
N GLU A 17 1.23 3.27 -10.03
CA GLU A 17 0.25 4.35 -9.94
C GLU A 17 -1.08 3.86 -9.38
N ASP A 18 -1.47 2.63 -9.73
CA ASP A 18 -2.69 2.00 -9.22
C ASP A 18 -2.62 1.76 -7.70
N PHE A 19 -1.42 1.58 -7.14
CA PHE A 19 -1.26 1.47 -5.69
C PHE A 19 -1.74 2.75 -5.00
N ILE A 20 -1.36 3.92 -5.53
CA ILE A 20 -1.76 5.22 -5.01
C ILE A 20 -3.26 5.42 -5.16
N HIS A 21 -3.82 5.06 -6.32
CA HIS A 21 -5.26 5.15 -6.57
C HIS A 21 -6.10 4.24 -5.66
N ARG A 22 -5.55 3.08 -5.26
CA ARG A 22 -6.16 2.15 -4.30
C ARG A 22 -6.13 2.71 -2.89
N ILE A 23 -4.97 3.16 -2.40
CA ILE A 23 -4.89 3.69 -1.02
C ILE A 23 -5.60 5.05 -0.88
N GLY A 24 -5.73 5.84 -1.95
CA GLY A 24 -6.51 7.10 -1.98
C GLY A 24 -8.03 6.92 -1.84
N ARG A 25 -8.49 5.69 -1.59
CA ARG A 25 -9.87 5.39 -1.18
C ARG A 25 -10.09 5.68 0.30
N THR A 26 -9.05 5.60 1.13
CA THR A 26 -9.06 6.03 2.54
C THR A 26 -8.44 7.43 2.71
N ALA A 27 -8.38 7.95 3.95
CA ALA A 27 -7.73 9.19 4.35
C ALA A 27 -8.17 10.45 3.56
N ARG A 28 -9.46 10.55 3.25
CA ARG A 28 -10.03 11.67 2.48
C ARG A 28 -10.39 12.84 3.39
N ALA A 29 -10.42 14.05 2.83
CA ALA A 29 -10.90 15.27 3.50
C ALA A 29 -10.22 15.56 4.85
N GLY A 30 -8.93 15.23 4.98
CA GLY A 30 -8.16 15.44 6.20
C GLY A 30 -8.37 14.38 7.30
N SER A 31 -9.21 13.37 7.05
CA SER A 31 -9.33 12.21 7.95
C SER A 31 -8.10 11.31 7.89
N VAL A 32 -7.81 10.64 9.00
CA VAL A 32 -6.81 9.56 9.06
C VAL A 32 -7.39 8.32 8.37
N GLY A 33 -6.52 7.52 7.76
CA GLY A 33 -6.88 6.29 7.09
C GLY A 33 -5.72 5.32 7.06
N GLU A 34 -6.00 4.03 7.01
CA GLU A 34 -4.97 2.99 7.02
C GLU A 34 -5.01 2.15 5.74
N ALA A 35 -3.83 1.80 5.24
CA ALA A 35 -3.67 0.86 4.14
C ALA A 35 -2.67 -0.23 4.50
N VAL A 36 -3.09 -1.48 4.36
CA VAL A 36 -2.26 -2.67 4.55
C VAL A 36 -2.10 -3.38 3.22
N SER A 37 -0.90 -3.88 2.94
CA SER A 37 -0.63 -4.64 1.72
C SER A 37 0.10 -5.93 2.06
N PHE A 38 -0.37 -7.04 1.50
CA PHE A 38 0.36 -8.28 1.56
C PHE A 38 1.37 -8.31 0.42
N VAL A 39 2.60 -8.69 0.76
CA VAL A 39 3.73 -8.64 -0.15
C VAL A 39 4.54 -9.91 0.03
N THR A 40 4.79 -10.60 -1.07
CA THR A 40 5.61 -11.81 -1.12
C THR A 40 7.04 -11.47 -1.55
N PRO A 41 8.00 -12.40 -1.40
CA PRO A 41 9.35 -12.19 -1.94
C PRO A 41 9.37 -11.91 -3.45
N ASN A 42 8.40 -12.45 -4.20
CA ASN A 42 8.31 -12.27 -5.65
C ASN A 42 7.90 -10.85 -6.05
N ASP A 43 7.22 -10.14 -5.14
CA ASP A 43 6.74 -8.77 -5.34
C ASP A 43 7.83 -7.70 -5.16
N LYS A 44 9.04 -8.10 -4.76
CA LYS A 44 10.14 -7.19 -4.40
C LYS A 44 10.43 -6.12 -5.45
N ARG A 45 10.36 -6.47 -6.74
CA ARG A 45 10.57 -5.49 -7.83
C ARG A 45 9.44 -4.48 -7.90
N MET A 46 8.19 -4.93 -7.84
CA MET A 46 7.02 -4.07 -7.87
C MET A 46 6.97 -3.14 -6.66
N TRP A 47 7.23 -3.70 -5.48
CA TRP A 47 7.28 -2.93 -4.23
C TRP A 47 8.31 -1.80 -4.29
N LYS A 48 9.51 -2.05 -4.82
CA LYS A 48 10.53 -1.00 -5.02
C LYS A 48 10.06 0.10 -5.98
N SER A 49 9.34 -0.25 -7.04
CA SER A 49 8.79 0.72 -7.98
C SER A 49 7.73 1.60 -7.31
N ILE A 50 6.88 1.00 -6.47
CA ILE A 50 5.89 1.73 -5.65
C ILE A 50 6.59 2.66 -4.65
N GLU A 51 7.57 2.17 -3.88
CA GLU A 51 8.34 2.99 -2.93
C GLU A 51 8.96 4.20 -3.63
N LYS A 52 9.63 3.99 -4.76
CA LYS A 52 10.25 5.07 -5.54
C LYS A 52 9.23 6.10 -6.02
N LEU A 53 8.07 5.66 -6.50
CA LEU A 53 7.00 6.57 -6.92
C LEU A 53 6.50 7.41 -5.74
N MET A 54 6.33 6.80 -4.56
CA MET A 54 5.87 7.48 -3.36
C MET A 54 6.87 8.50 -2.82
N GLU A 55 8.17 8.18 -2.86
CA GLU A 55 9.25 9.12 -2.49
C GLU A 55 9.24 10.37 -3.37
N ASN A 56 9.06 10.20 -4.69
CA ASN A 56 9.00 11.32 -5.64
C ASN A 56 7.83 12.27 -5.37
N LEU A 57 6.73 11.74 -4.82
CA LEU A 57 5.54 12.53 -4.50
C LEU A 57 5.69 13.35 -3.21
N LYS A 58 6.84 13.27 -2.53
CA LYS A 58 7.13 13.98 -1.25
C LYS A 58 5.92 13.93 -0.31
N ASN A 59 5.32 12.76 -0.14
CA ASN A 59 4.08 12.62 0.64
C ASN A 59 4.42 12.20 2.09
N PRO A 60 4.56 13.13 3.05
CA PRO A 60 4.97 12.83 4.43
C PRO A 60 3.88 12.11 5.24
N ILE A 61 2.66 11.96 4.70
CA ILE A 61 1.49 11.49 5.43
C ILE A 61 1.49 9.95 5.55
N ILE A 62 2.19 9.24 4.66
CA ILE A 62 2.11 7.78 4.60
C ILE A 62 3.25 7.16 5.40
N LYS A 63 3.02 6.94 6.71
CA LYS A 63 3.84 6.00 7.49
C LYS A 63 3.47 4.58 7.09
N ILE A 64 4.10 4.05 6.04
CA ILE A 64 3.98 2.62 5.72
C ILE A 64 4.71 1.84 6.80
N LYS A 65 3.98 1.18 7.71
CA LYS A 65 4.57 0.08 8.47
C LYS A 65 4.87 -1.03 7.47
N LYS A 66 6.14 -1.18 7.12
CA LYS A 66 6.63 -2.33 6.36
C LYS A 66 6.42 -3.57 7.21
N ILE A 67 5.32 -4.29 7.01
CA ILE A 67 5.19 -5.66 7.53
C ILE A 67 5.95 -6.55 6.55
N VAL A 68 7.26 -6.65 6.73
CA VAL A 68 8.02 -7.75 6.13
C VAL A 68 7.77 -8.96 7.01
N ASN A 69 7.20 -10.00 6.39
CA ASN A 69 6.85 -11.33 6.90
C ASN A 69 5.35 -11.53 7.15
N ILE A 70 4.69 -12.10 6.15
CA ILE A 70 3.71 -13.14 6.42
C ILE A 70 4.23 -14.40 5.73
N ILE A 71 5.06 -15.17 6.45
CA ILE A 71 5.35 -16.56 6.09
C ILE A 71 4.07 -17.32 6.40
N VAL A 72 3.33 -17.75 5.38
CA VAL A 72 2.39 -18.87 5.54
C VAL A 72 3.05 -20.08 4.88
N GLN A 73 3.96 -20.73 5.61
CA GLN A 73 4.24 -22.14 5.33
C GLN A 73 3.04 -22.91 5.86
N LYS A 74 2.18 -23.38 4.95
CA LYS A 74 1.29 -24.51 5.25
C LYS A 74 2.17 -25.75 5.31
N ILE A 75 2.13 -26.42 6.46
CA ILE A 75 2.58 -27.81 6.66
C ILE A 75 1.78 -28.71 5.73
#